data_AF-A0A2Z1CMS8-F1
#
_entry.id   AF-A0A2Z1CMS8-F1
#
_cell.length_a   1.000
_cell.length_b   1.000
_cell.length_c   1.000
_cell.angle_alpha   90.00
_cell.angle_beta   90.00
_cell.angle_gamma   90.00
#
_symmetry.space_group_name_H-M   'P 1'
#
loop_
_entity.id
_entity.type
_entity.pdbx_description
1 polymer ?
#
loop_
_entity_poly.entity_id
_entity_poly.type
_entity_poly.pdbx_seq_one_letter_code
_entity_poly.pdbx_strand_id
1 'polypeptide(L)'
;MFPKQNNFYRGTKARTTNFQPASRGTFGSGLYFGDQACADEYAGPGGSVWEVKLNMSNPLHCLASLEHDYDLDSPAVPLIEQIFSVETAIELITRAIETDGYFGVEIQQRLEQLGHDGLVATYPDGSYEVVAFSPAQVLNVRRLDSRAA
;
A
#
# COMPACT_ATOMS: atom_id res chain seq x y z
N MET A 1 8.56 6.45 12.69
CA MET A 1 9.15 5.30 13.43
C MET A 1 8.45 4.06 12.89
N PHE A 2 9.17 3.13 12.25
CA PHE A 2 8.58 1.87 11.78
C PHE A 2 7.88 1.19 12.97
N PRO A 3 6.63 0.70 12.83
CA PRO A 3 6.01 -0.03 13.93
C PRO A 3 6.94 -1.19 14.28
N LYS A 4 7.27 -1.38 15.57
CA LYS A 4 8.07 -2.54 16.04
C LYS A 4 7.40 -3.91 15.76
N GLN A 5 6.32 -3.93 15.00
CA GLN A 5 5.62 -5.13 14.57
C GLN A 5 6.42 -5.83 13.47
N ASN A 6 6.67 -7.10 13.71
CA ASN A 6 7.28 -8.00 12.72
C ASN A 6 6.23 -8.60 11.76
N ASN A 7 4.95 -8.35 12.02
CA ASN A 7 3.83 -8.98 11.32
C ASN A 7 2.99 -7.92 10.63
N PHE A 8 2.67 -8.18 9.37
CA PHE A 8 1.82 -7.38 8.51
C PHE A 8 0.64 -8.23 8.05
N TYR A 9 -0.47 -7.58 7.72
CA TYR A 9 -1.71 -8.28 7.42
C TYR A 9 -2.21 -7.91 6.04
N ARG A 10 -2.73 -8.90 5.31
CA ARG A 10 -3.42 -8.71 4.04
C ARG A 10 -4.80 -9.34 4.10
N GLY A 11 -5.81 -8.51 3.89
CA GLY A 11 -7.17 -8.96 3.62
C GLY A 11 -7.34 -9.32 2.15
N THR A 12 -8.17 -10.32 1.87
CA THR A 12 -8.68 -10.57 0.52
C THR A 12 -10.12 -11.03 0.59
N LYS A 13 -10.95 -10.61 -0.37
CA LYS A 13 -12.34 -11.07 -0.51
C LYS A 13 -12.44 -12.54 -0.94
N ALA A 14 -11.32 -13.12 -1.39
CA ALA A 14 -11.23 -14.54 -1.73
C ALA A 14 -10.81 -15.38 -0.52
N ARG A 15 -11.10 -16.69 -0.56
CA ARG A 15 -10.63 -17.64 0.46
C ARG A 15 -9.13 -17.93 0.38
N THR A 16 -8.50 -17.64 -0.75
CA THR A 16 -7.08 -17.91 -1.03
C THR A 16 -6.46 -16.72 -1.74
N THR A 17 -5.14 -16.55 -1.58
CA THR A 17 -4.38 -15.51 -2.27
C THR A 17 -3.06 -16.08 -2.79
N ASN A 18 -2.63 -15.59 -3.95
CA ASN A 18 -1.37 -15.99 -4.60
C ASN A 18 -0.27 -14.92 -4.44
N PHE A 19 -0.48 -13.92 -3.58
CA PHE A 19 0.43 -12.77 -3.36
C PHE A 19 0.98 -12.22 -4.68
N GLN A 20 0.08 -11.96 -5.62
CA GLN A 20 0.41 -11.27 -6.87
C GLN A 20 0.30 -9.75 -6.66
N PRO A 21 1.30 -8.97 -7.12
CA PRO A 21 1.22 -7.52 -7.07
C PRO A 21 0.01 -7.01 -7.84
N ALA A 22 -0.68 -6.02 -7.29
CA ALA A 22 -1.66 -5.27 -8.05
C ALA A 22 -0.93 -4.41 -9.08
N SER A 23 -1.50 -4.28 -10.28
CA SER A 23 -0.96 -3.38 -11.31
C SER A 23 -1.21 -1.91 -11.00
N ARG A 24 -2.21 -1.61 -10.15
CA ARG A 24 -2.58 -0.25 -9.72
C ARG A 24 -3.14 -0.28 -8.29
N GLY A 25 -3.08 0.85 -7.62
CA GLY A 25 -3.64 1.06 -6.28
C GLY A 25 -3.41 2.48 -5.80
N THR A 26 -3.90 2.80 -4.59
CA THR A 26 -3.78 4.13 -3.97
C THR A 26 -2.33 4.64 -3.96
N PHE A 27 -1.38 3.75 -3.66
CA PHE A 27 0.05 4.04 -3.60
C PHE A 27 0.86 3.38 -4.74
N GLY A 28 0.21 3.09 -5.87
CA GLY A 28 0.85 2.52 -7.05
C GLY A 28 0.76 1.00 -7.16
N SER A 29 1.57 0.42 -8.05
CA SER A 29 1.66 -1.03 -8.19
C SER A 29 2.34 -1.68 -6.98
N GLY A 30 1.90 -2.88 -6.59
CA GLY A 30 2.57 -3.64 -5.54
C GLY A 30 1.67 -4.56 -4.72
N LEU A 31 2.24 -5.12 -3.65
CA LEU A 31 1.56 -5.97 -2.69
C LEU A 31 1.21 -5.15 -1.45
N TYR A 32 -0.09 -4.98 -1.23
CA TYR A 32 -0.62 -4.20 -0.12
C TYR A 32 -0.75 -5.03 1.16
N PHE A 33 -0.34 -4.41 2.26
CA PHE A 33 -0.49 -4.90 3.62
C PHE A 33 -0.80 -3.72 4.56
N GLY A 34 -1.30 -4.02 5.75
CA GLY A 34 -1.56 -3.03 6.79
C GLY A 34 -1.56 -3.66 8.17
N ASP A 35 -2.23 -3.01 9.11
CA ASP A 35 -2.59 -3.64 10.38
C ASP A 35 -3.71 -4.69 10.19
N GLN A 36 -3.94 -5.48 11.24
CA GLN A 36 -4.94 -6.55 11.18
C GLN A 36 -6.37 -6.00 11.02
N ALA A 37 -6.70 -4.86 11.63
CA ALA A 37 -8.05 -4.32 11.57
C ALA A 37 -8.43 -3.91 10.15
N CYS A 38 -7.52 -3.23 9.45
CA CYS A 38 -7.66 -2.88 8.03
C CYS A 38 -7.79 -4.14 7.16
N ALA A 39 -6.99 -5.18 7.43
CA ALA A 39 -7.07 -6.44 6.71
C ALA A 39 -8.40 -7.19 6.93
N ASP A 40 -8.92 -7.19 8.16
CA ASP A 40 -10.23 -7.78 8.52
C ASP A 40 -11.37 -7.05 7.79
N GLU A 41 -11.34 -5.70 7.79
CA GLU A 41 -12.32 -4.87 7.08
C GLU A 41 -12.28 -5.14 5.57
N TYR A 42 -11.09 -5.14 4.97
CA TYR A 42 -10.94 -5.37 3.53
C TYR A 42 -11.38 -6.78 3.10
N ALA A 43 -11.09 -7.79 3.91
CA ALA A 43 -11.49 -9.17 3.63
C ALA A 43 -13.01 -9.33 3.63
N GLY A 44 -13.68 -8.74 4.62
CA GLY A 44 -15.13 -8.81 4.78
C GLY A 44 -15.67 -10.24 4.93
N PRO A 45 -17.00 -10.40 4.93
CA PRO A 45 -17.64 -11.71 5.06
C PRO A 45 -17.24 -12.67 3.93
N GLY A 46 -16.71 -13.85 4.29
CA GLY A 46 -16.30 -14.89 3.33
C GLY A 46 -14.89 -14.70 2.74
N GLY A 47 -14.22 -13.59 3.06
CA GLY A 47 -12.83 -13.36 2.75
C GLY A 47 -11.85 -14.15 3.61
N SER A 48 -10.56 -13.88 3.44
CA SER A 48 -9.50 -14.41 4.27
C SER A 48 -8.48 -13.35 4.62
N VAL A 49 -7.91 -13.48 5.82
CA VAL A 49 -6.86 -12.59 6.33
C VAL A 49 -5.58 -13.39 6.47
N TRP A 50 -4.48 -12.79 6.08
CA TRP A 50 -3.17 -13.42 6.03
C TRP A 50 -2.19 -12.58 6.80
N GLU A 51 -1.54 -13.19 7.79
CA GLU A 51 -0.39 -12.64 8.47
C GLU A 51 0.88 -12.99 7.69
N VAL A 52 1.76 -12.02 7.51
CA VAL A 52 3.04 -12.20 6.83
C VAL A 52 4.15 -11.47 7.57
N LYS A 53 5.40 -11.87 7.32
CA LYS A 53 6.57 -11.03 7.58
C LYS A 53 7.03 -10.43 6.27
N LEU A 54 7.49 -9.18 6.30
CA LEU A 54 8.04 -8.52 5.12
C LEU A 54 9.54 -8.36 5.27
N ASN A 55 10.27 -8.58 4.19
CA ASN A 55 11.69 -8.29 4.06
C ASN A 55 11.87 -7.06 3.16
N MET A 56 11.75 -5.88 3.76
CA MET A 56 12.08 -4.60 3.15
C MET A 56 13.25 -4.00 3.91
N SER A 57 14.34 -3.74 3.20
CA SER A 57 15.60 -3.24 3.76
C SER A 57 15.63 -1.72 3.82
N ASN A 58 14.97 -1.03 2.88
CA ASN A 58 14.97 0.41 2.76
C ASN A 58 13.63 0.96 2.21
N PRO A 59 12.49 0.71 2.88
CA PRO A 59 11.23 1.27 2.42
C PRO A 59 11.24 2.79 2.56
N LEU A 60 10.61 3.50 1.62
CA LEU A 60 10.31 4.92 1.82
C LEU A 60 9.23 5.03 2.91
N HIS A 61 9.41 5.98 3.82
CA HIS A 61 8.39 6.39 4.78
C HIS A 61 7.77 7.71 4.35
N CYS A 62 6.45 7.75 4.21
CA CYS A 62 5.72 8.98 3.90
C CYS A 62 4.48 9.14 4.79
N LEU A 63 3.95 10.35 4.82
CA LEU A 63 2.65 10.64 5.41
C LEU A 63 1.56 10.43 4.36
N ALA A 64 0.51 9.71 4.75
CA ALA A 64 -0.74 9.59 4.02
C ALA A 64 -1.68 10.71 4.47
N SER A 65 -2.26 11.47 3.55
CA SER A 65 -3.19 12.55 3.90
C SER A 65 -4.20 12.85 2.80
N LEU A 66 -5.46 13.02 3.19
CA LEU A 66 -6.53 13.55 2.35
C LEU A 66 -6.57 15.09 2.35
N GLU A 67 -5.73 15.73 3.17
CA GLU A 67 -5.60 17.19 3.20
C GLU A 67 -4.65 17.65 2.10
N HIS A 68 -5.21 18.02 0.94
CA HIS A 68 -4.48 18.58 -0.20
C HIS A 68 -5.41 19.42 -1.11
N ASP A 69 -4.84 20.18 -2.05
CA ASP A 69 -5.59 21.15 -2.86
C ASP A 69 -6.31 20.56 -4.10
N TYR A 70 -6.10 19.27 -4.39
CA TYR A 70 -6.70 18.61 -5.55
C TYR A 70 -8.09 18.04 -5.23
N ASP A 71 -9.00 18.06 -6.21
CA ASP A 71 -10.32 17.42 -6.14
C ASP A 71 -10.20 15.90 -6.38
N LEU A 72 -9.47 15.22 -5.49
CA LEU A 72 -9.16 13.80 -5.55
C LEU A 72 -9.13 13.21 -4.14
N ASP A 73 -10.03 12.31 -3.76
CA ASP A 73 -9.96 11.66 -2.44
C ASP A 73 -8.84 10.59 -2.37
N SER A 74 -7.57 10.99 -2.45
CA SER A 74 -6.43 10.07 -2.46
C SER A 74 -5.35 10.44 -1.44
N PRO A 75 -5.05 9.56 -0.47
CA PRO A 75 -4.04 9.83 0.54
C PRO A 75 -2.60 9.82 -0.01
N ALA A 76 -2.41 9.49 -1.29
CA ALA A 76 -1.11 9.41 -1.93
C ALA A 76 -0.63 10.73 -2.53
N VAL A 77 -1.47 11.77 -2.62
CA VAL A 77 -1.07 13.06 -3.19
C VAL A 77 0.23 13.62 -2.57
N PRO A 78 0.41 13.66 -1.23
CA PRO A 78 1.65 14.13 -0.64
C PRO A 78 2.89 13.32 -1.06
N LEU A 79 2.74 12.00 -1.26
CA LEU A 79 3.81 11.15 -1.76
C LEU A 79 4.18 11.52 -3.21
N ILE A 80 3.18 11.72 -4.08
CA ILE A 80 3.41 12.09 -5.48
C ILE A 80 4.21 13.39 -5.56
N GLU A 81 3.80 14.41 -4.81
CA GLU A 81 4.47 15.71 -4.74
C GLU A 81 5.88 15.61 -4.15
N GLN A 82 6.11 14.66 -3.24
CA GLN A 82 7.43 14.42 -2.64
C GLN A 82 8.43 13.80 -3.62
N ILE A 83 7.99 12.87 -4.48
CA ILE A 83 8.91 12.01 -5.25
C ILE A 83 9.03 12.42 -6.73
N PHE A 84 8.09 13.18 -7.27
CA PHE A 84 8.10 13.66 -8.64
C PHE A 84 8.39 15.16 -8.73
N SER A 85 8.72 15.65 -9.93
CA SER A 85 8.71 17.09 -10.21
C SER A 85 7.27 17.60 -10.17
N VAL A 86 7.08 18.90 -9.95
CA VAL A 86 5.75 19.53 -9.94
C VAL A 86 4.96 19.23 -11.22
N GLU A 87 5.60 19.32 -12.38
CA GLU A 87 4.96 19.03 -13.68
C GLU A 87 4.45 17.58 -13.77
N THR A 88 5.29 16.61 -13.43
CA THR A 88 4.90 15.19 -13.45
C THR A 88 3.88 14.86 -12.36
N ALA A 89 3.98 15.47 -11.19
CA ALA A 89 3.00 15.30 -10.11
C ALA A 89 1.61 15.74 -10.56
N ILE A 90 1.50 16.93 -11.16
CA ILE A 90 0.25 17.46 -11.71
C ILE A 90 -0.32 16.50 -12.76
N GLU A 91 0.49 16.05 -13.73
CA GLU A 91 0.04 15.11 -14.76
C GLU A 91 -0.53 13.82 -14.17
N LEU A 92 0.18 13.21 -13.22
CA LEU A 92 -0.24 11.97 -12.57
C LEU A 92 -1.53 12.13 -11.75
N ILE A 93 -1.64 13.23 -11.00
CA ILE A 93 -2.81 13.52 -10.17
C ILE A 93 -4.02 13.82 -11.06
N THR A 94 -3.87 14.63 -12.11
CA THR A 94 -4.95 14.89 -13.08
C THR A 94 -5.43 13.59 -13.73
N ARG A 95 -4.50 12.72 -14.13
CA ARG A 95 -4.87 11.40 -14.67
C ARG A 95 -5.64 10.55 -13.66
N ALA A 96 -5.26 10.58 -12.38
CA ALA A 96 -5.98 9.85 -11.33
C ALA A 96 -7.40 10.41 -11.14
N ILE A 97 -7.58 11.74 -11.15
CA ILE A 97 -8.88 12.42 -11.10
C ILE A 97 -9.78 11.98 -12.25
N GLU A 98 -9.23 11.91 -13.47
CA GLU A 98 -9.98 11.57 -14.67
C GLU A 98 -10.30 10.06 -14.80
N THR A 99 -9.79 9.21 -13.90
CA THR A 99 -9.90 7.75 -14.00
C THR A 99 -10.47 7.11 -12.74
N ASP A 100 -9.70 6.21 -12.10
CA ASP A 100 -10.11 5.37 -10.97
C ASP A 100 -9.56 5.87 -9.63
N GLY A 101 -8.93 7.04 -9.60
CA GLY A 101 -8.26 7.60 -8.43
C GLY A 101 -6.98 6.87 -8.03
N TYR A 102 -6.55 5.86 -8.80
CA TYR A 102 -5.37 5.06 -8.49
C TYR A 102 -4.14 5.46 -9.32
N PHE A 103 -2.99 5.01 -8.81
CA PHE A 103 -1.70 5.17 -9.45
C PHE A 103 -1.16 3.80 -9.87
N GLY A 104 -0.23 3.81 -10.83
CA GLY A 104 0.36 2.62 -11.42
C GLY A 104 1.83 2.42 -11.07
N VAL A 105 2.55 1.87 -12.05
CA VAL A 105 3.95 1.46 -11.92
C VAL A 105 4.91 2.65 -11.77
N GLU A 106 4.47 3.86 -12.10
CA GLU A 106 5.28 5.07 -12.00
C GLU A 106 5.83 5.29 -10.58
N ILE A 107 5.03 5.04 -9.53
CA ILE A 107 5.45 5.21 -8.14
C ILE A 107 6.53 4.19 -7.80
N GLN A 108 6.29 2.91 -8.11
CA GLN A 108 7.24 1.84 -7.86
C GLN A 108 8.59 2.14 -8.55
N GLN A 109 8.56 2.44 -9.85
CA GLN A 109 9.77 2.74 -10.62
C GLN A 109 10.52 3.95 -10.04
N ARG A 110 9.80 4.99 -9.65
CA ARG A 110 10.42 6.18 -9.08
C ARG A 110 11.08 5.89 -7.74
N LEU A 111 10.42 5.12 -6.88
CA LEU A 111 10.98 4.73 -5.58
C LEU A 111 12.18 3.79 -5.73
N GLU A 112 12.14 2.84 -6.65
CA GLU A 112 13.28 1.98 -6.98
C GLU A 112 14.49 2.81 -7.50
N GLN A 113 14.26 3.82 -8.35
CA GLN A 113 15.31 4.75 -8.81
C GLN A 113 15.91 5.57 -7.66
N LEU A 114 15.12 5.87 -6.63
CA LEU A 114 15.58 6.56 -5.41
C LEU A 114 16.26 5.61 -4.41
N GLY A 115 16.34 4.31 -4.72
CA GLY A 115 16.99 3.30 -3.89
C GLY A 115 16.09 2.68 -2.82
N HIS A 116 14.77 2.84 -2.94
CA HIS A 116 13.80 2.25 -2.03
C HIS A 116 13.27 0.92 -2.56
N ASP A 117 12.99 -0.02 -1.66
CA ASP A 117 12.48 -1.35 -1.99
C ASP A 117 11.02 -1.58 -1.56
N GLY A 118 10.35 -0.53 -1.10
CA GLY A 118 8.94 -0.57 -0.71
C GLY A 118 8.47 0.79 -0.22
N LEU A 119 7.24 0.83 0.28
CA LEU A 119 6.61 2.02 0.85
C LEU A 119 5.93 1.68 2.17
N VAL A 120 6.04 2.58 3.14
CA VAL A 120 5.23 2.60 4.37
C VAL A 120 4.57 3.98 4.45
N ALA A 121 3.27 4.02 4.19
CA ALA A 121 2.44 5.21 4.29
C ALA A 121 1.74 5.21 5.65
N THR A 122 1.93 6.26 6.45
CA THR A 122 1.34 6.37 7.79
C THR A 122 0.35 7.53 7.84
N TYR A 123 -0.85 7.26 8.34
CA TYR A 123 -1.93 8.22 8.52
C TYR A 123 -1.78 8.98 9.85
N PRO A 124 -2.42 10.15 10.02
CA PRO A 124 -2.32 10.95 11.25
C PRO A 124 -2.80 10.22 12.52
N ASP A 125 -3.73 9.27 12.38
CA ASP A 125 -4.23 8.44 13.49
C ASP A 125 -3.28 7.29 13.88
N GLY A 126 -2.17 7.13 13.16
CA GLY A 126 -1.17 6.10 13.38
C GLY A 126 -1.44 4.78 12.65
N SER A 127 -2.57 4.66 11.94
CA SER A 127 -2.80 3.56 11.01
C SER A 127 -1.82 3.65 9.83
N TYR A 128 -1.63 2.55 9.12
CA TYR A 128 -0.63 2.49 8.06
C TYR A 128 -0.97 1.49 6.95
N GLU A 129 -0.41 1.77 5.78
CA GLU A 129 -0.38 0.86 4.65
C GLU A 129 1.08 0.62 4.22
N VAL A 130 1.35 -0.61 3.81
CA VAL A 130 2.65 -1.05 3.34
C VAL A 130 2.52 -1.60 1.94
N VAL A 131 3.38 -1.16 1.04
CA VAL A 131 3.48 -1.67 -0.33
C VAL A 131 4.83 -2.33 -0.53
N ALA A 132 4.85 -3.65 -0.73
CA ALA A 132 6.04 -4.37 -1.15
C ALA A 132 6.06 -4.49 -2.69
N PHE A 133 7.20 -4.21 -3.30
CA PHE A 133 7.34 -4.17 -4.77
C PHE A 133 7.60 -5.54 -5.40
N SER A 134 8.08 -6.49 -4.61
CA SER A 134 8.40 -7.84 -5.08
C SER A 134 7.77 -8.93 -4.21
N PRO A 135 7.18 -9.98 -4.81
CA PRO A 135 6.73 -11.17 -4.07
C PRO A 135 7.81 -11.83 -3.21
N ALA A 136 9.09 -11.71 -3.59
CA ALA A 136 10.21 -12.25 -2.84
C ALA A 136 10.39 -11.59 -1.46
N GLN A 137 9.77 -10.42 -1.23
CA GLN A 137 9.78 -9.72 0.05
C GLN A 137 8.75 -10.28 1.03
N VAL A 138 7.82 -11.13 0.57
CA VAL A 138 6.81 -11.74 1.43
C VAL A 138 7.35 -13.04 2.02
N LEU A 139 7.53 -13.05 3.33
CA LEU A 139 8.06 -14.16 4.11
C LEU A 139 7.02 -14.69 5.10
N ASN A 140 7.17 -15.95 5.50
CA ASN A 140 6.41 -16.56 6.61
C ASN A 140 4.89 -16.26 6.56
N VAL A 141 4.26 -16.66 5.46
CA VAL A 141 2.82 -16.48 5.24
C VAL A 141 2.02 -17.44 6.11
N ARG A 142 1.05 -16.92 6.86
CA ARG A 142 0.11 -17.69 7.67
C ARG A 142 -1.31 -17.17 7.45
N ARG A 143 -2.21 -18.03 6.99
CA ARG A 143 -3.63 -17.71 6.97
C ARG A 143 -4.15 -17.63 8.40
N LEU A 144 -4.85 -16.55 8.72
CA LEU A 144 -5.66 -16.44 9.92
C LEU A 144 -7.06 -16.86 9.51
N ASP A 145 -7.38 -18.14 9.73
CA ASP A 145 -8.77 -18.57 9.58
C ASP A 145 -9.59 -17.80 10.61
N SER A 146 -10.63 -17.11 10.13
CA SER A 146 -11.67 -16.59 11.00
C SER A 146 -12.14 -17.77 11.84
N ARG A 147 -12.02 -17.64 13.17
CA ARG A 147 -12.72 -18.56 14.08
C ARG A 147 -14.15 -18.60 13.59
N ALA A 148 -14.59 -19.77 13.15
CA ALA A 148 -15.98 -19.99 12.79
C ALA A 148 -16.83 -19.44 13.94
N ALA A 149 -17.67 -18.44 13.63
CA ALA A 149 -18.80 -18.13 14.46
C ALA A 149 -19.79 -19.29 14.39
#